data_AF-A0A2N1VCZ3-F1
#
_entry.id   AF-A0A2N1VCZ3-F1
#
_cell.length_a   1.000
_cell.length_b   1.000
_cell.length_c   1.000
_cell.angle_alpha   90.00
_cell.angle_beta   90.00
_cell.angle_gamma   90.00
#
_symmetry.space_group_name_H-M   'P 1'
#
loop_
_entity.id
_entity.type
_entity.pdbx_description
1 polymer ?
#
loop_
_entity_poly.entity_id
_entity_poly.type
_entity_poly.pdbx_seq_one_letter_code
_entity_poly.pdbx_strand_id
1 'polypeptide(L)'
;MKKIFLTFLIICLSVTVNEAQKRPRQGNNAKPMQRIEQLEKLKLIEILNLNEETAVRFFSRRHDHQMKMRDLLDRRDQAINDLENDVKNDSQRNDAFFKDQINKMMTLENNISAQRENYIKSLSDLLSPLQISKLLVFESNFRRQVRETLMDRGRGQMNNQ
;
A
#
# COMPACT_ATOMS: atom_id res chain seq x y z
N MET A 1 25.47 52.03 2.51
CA MET A 1 24.24 51.45 3.10
C MET A 1 23.57 50.38 2.22
N LYS A 2 23.32 50.62 0.92
CA LYS A 2 22.71 49.61 0.02
C LYS A 2 23.47 48.27 -0.09
N LYS A 3 24.81 48.30 -0.08
CA LYS A 3 25.65 47.08 -0.16
C LYS A 3 25.59 46.23 1.12
N ILE A 4 25.49 46.87 2.28
CA ILE A 4 25.36 46.20 3.59
C ILE A 4 23.98 45.52 3.71
N PHE A 5 22.93 46.17 3.20
CA PHE A 5 21.59 45.61 3.12
C PHE A 5 21.52 44.39 2.18
N LEU A 6 22.23 44.44 1.04
CA LEU A 6 22.30 43.33 0.09
C LEU A 6 23.02 42.11 0.68
N THR A 7 24.12 42.30 1.42
CA THR A 7 24.80 41.20 2.12
C THR A 7 23.94 40.58 3.21
N PHE A 8 23.14 41.37 3.92
CA PHE A 8 22.24 40.85 4.97
C PHE A 8 21.09 40.02 4.37
N LEU A 9 20.58 40.41 3.19
CA LEU A 9 19.53 39.69 2.47
C LEU A 9 19.99 38.30 1.99
N ILE A 10 21.26 38.18 1.55
CA ILE A 10 21.84 36.92 1.06
C ILE A 10 22.11 35.95 2.23
N ILE A 11 22.47 36.48 3.41
CA ILE A 11 22.68 35.67 4.63
C ILE A 11 21.32 35.16 5.17
N CYS A 12 20.25 35.96 5.14
CA CYS A 12 18.92 35.49 5.54
C CYS A 12 18.35 34.39 4.64
N LEU A 13 18.68 34.38 3.34
CA LEU A 13 18.25 33.34 2.39
C LEU A 13 18.99 32.01 2.54
N SER A 14 20.16 32.00 3.17
CA SER A 14 20.96 30.77 3.37
C SER A 14 20.60 30.00 4.65
N VAL A 15 19.92 30.64 5.61
CA VAL A 15 19.49 29.97 6.86
C VAL A 15 18.23 29.12 6.66
N THR A 16 17.37 29.44 5.68
CA THR A 16 16.12 28.69 5.42
C THR A 16 16.32 27.38 4.65
N VAL A 17 17.49 27.16 4.02
CA VAL A 17 17.77 25.93 3.26
C VAL A 17 18.06 24.74 4.18
N ASN A 18 18.56 24.98 5.40
CA ASN A 18 18.97 23.91 6.32
C ASN A 18 17.80 23.22 7.05
N GLU A 19 16.64 23.86 7.19
CA GLU A 19 15.45 23.24 7.79
C GLU A 19 14.52 22.55 6.76
N ALA A 20 14.77 22.72 5.46
CA ALA A 20 13.99 22.06 4.40
C ALA A 20 14.44 20.61 4.09
N GLN A 21 15.48 20.10 4.75
CA GLN A 21 16.01 18.75 4.54
C GLN A 21 16.15 17.93 5.83
N LYS A 22 15.23 18.04 6.78
CA LYS A 22 14.95 16.91 7.68
C LYS A 22 14.16 15.84 6.92
N ARG A 23 14.82 15.19 5.95
CA ARG A 23 14.29 13.94 5.38
C ARG A 23 14.23 12.92 6.52
N PRO A 24 13.08 12.31 6.81
CA PRO A 24 13.06 11.17 7.71
C PRO A 24 14.07 10.16 7.19
N ARG A 25 14.89 9.58 8.07
CA ARG A 25 15.75 8.42 7.75
C ARG A 25 14.83 7.26 7.35
N GLN A 26 14.36 7.29 6.12
CA GLN A 26 13.56 6.24 5.53
C GLN A 26 14.53 5.23 4.95
N GLY A 27 14.57 4.04 5.53
CA GLY A 27 15.47 2.96 5.12
C GLY A 27 15.46 2.75 3.60
N ASN A 28 16.61 2.34 3.04
CA ASN A 28 16.86 2.19 1.61
C ASN A 28 15.80 1.37 0.82
N ASN A 29 14.90 0.65 1.51
CA ASN A 29 13.80 -0.13 0.96
C ASN A 29 12.61 0.70 0.45
N ALA A 30 12.49 1.99 0.78
CA ALA A 30 11.39 2.82 0.28
C ALA A 30 11.50 3.18 -1.21
N LYS A 31 12.72 3.31 -1.74
CA LYS A 31 12.94 3.67 -3.15
C LYS A 31 12.51 2.57 -4.14
N PRO A 32 12.77 1.27 -3.88
CA PRO A 32 12.26 0.18 -4.72
C PRO A 32 10.73 0.11 -4.77
N MET A 33 10.03 0.26 -3.65
CA MET A 33 8.57 0.14 -3.61
C MET A 33 7.89 1.28 -4.37
N GLN A 34 8.38 2.52 -4.21
CA GLN A 34 7.87 3.68 -4.96
C GLN A 34 8.03 3.50 -6.48
N ARG A 35 9.15 2.92 -6.93
CA ARG A 35 9.35 2.62 -8.36
C ARG A 35 8.36 1.56 -8.86
N ILE A 36 8.09 0.53 -8.05
CA ILE A 36 7.10 -0.51 -8.37
C ILE A 36 5.71 0.12 -8.52
N GLU A 37 5.31 1.00 -7.60
CA GLU A 37 4.02 1.71 -7.65
C GLU A 37 3.90 2.62 -8.88
N GLN A 38 4.97 3.34 -9.24
CA GLN A 38 4.98 4.17 -10.44
C GLN A 38 4.83 3.32 -11.71
N LEU A 39 5.57 2.20 -11.80
CA LEU A 39 5.44 1.26 -12.90
C LEU A 39 4.05 0.64 -12.98
N GLU A 40 3.45 0.32 -11.83
CA GLU A 40 2.08 -0.18 -11.76
C GLU A 40 1.09 0.81 -12.38
N LYS A 41 1.16 2.08 -11.96
CA LYS A 41 0.27 3.14 -12.46
C LYS A 41 0.40 3.32 -13.98
N LEU A 42 1.64 3.34 -14.50
CA LEU A 42 1.88 3.47 -15.94
C LEU A 42 1.27 2.30 -16.71
N LYS A 43 1.49 1.07 -16.26
CA LYS A 43 0.89 -0.12 -16.91
C LYS A 43 -0.63 -0.11 -16.84
N LEU A 44 -1.22 0.33 -15.72
CA LEU A 44 -2.67 0.44 -15.59
C LEU A 44 -3.26 1.42 -16.60
N ILE A 45 -2.64 2.59 -16.80
CA ILE A 45 -3.08 3.57 -17.81
C ILE A 45 -3.03 2.94 -19.21
N GLU A 46 -1.94 2.24 -19.53
CA GLU A 46 -1.74 1.59 -20.83
C GLU A 46 -2.75 0.48 -21.11
N ILE A 47 -2.84 -0.53 -20.24
CA ILE A 47 -3.67 -1.73 -20.49
C ILE A 47 -5.17 -1.41 -20.52
N LEU A 48 -5.57 -0.43 -19.71
CA LEU A 48 -6.96 0.01 -19.60
C LEU A 48 -7.27 1.10 -20.63
N ASN A 49 -6.27 1.63 -21.34
CA ASN A 49 -6.42 2.73 -22.31
C ASN A 49 -7.17 3.92 -21.69
N LEU A 50 -6.71 4.39 -20.53
CA LEU A 50 -7.37 5.47 -19.80
C LEU A 50 -7.03 6.83 -20.42
N ASN A 51 -8.06 7.64 -20.66
CA ASN A 51 -7.86 9.08 -20.87
C ASN A 51 -7.62 9.79 -19.52
N GLU A 52 -7.24 11.07 -19.57
CA GLU A 52 -6.88 11.84 -18.38
C GLU A 52 -8.02 11.91 -17.35
N GLU A 53 -9.23 12.26 -17.77
CA GLU A 53 -10.40 12.36 -16.90
C GLU A 53 -10.72 11.04 -16.19
N THR A 54 -10.75 9.95 -16.96
CA THR A 54 -11.02 8.60 -16.46
C THR A 54 -9.90 8.14 -15.52
N ALA A 55 -8.64 8.46 -15.84
CA ALA A 55 -7.49 8.10 -15.01
C ALA A 55 -7.55 8.79 -13.64
N VAL A 56 -7.89 10.07 -13.56
CA VAL A 56 -8.03 10.80 -12.29
C VAL A 56 -9.10 10.15 -11.41
N ARG A 57 -10.29 9.88 -11.96
CA ARG A 57 -11.39 9.22 -11.21
C ARG A 57 -11.01 7.81 -10.78
N PHE A 58 -10.37 7.04 -11.68
CA PHE A 58 -9.91 5.68 -11.41
C PHE A 58 -8.93 5.64 -10.24
N PHE A 59 -7.87 6.45 -10.29
CA PHE A 59 -6.84 6.46 -9.26
C PHE A 59 -7.33 7.02 -7.92
N SER A 60 -8.31 7.93 -7.93
CA SER A 60 -9.01 8.35 -6.71
C SER A 60 -9.73 7.17 -6.04
N ARG A 61 -10.58 6.44 -6.77
CA ARG A 61 -11.31 5.27 -6.24
C ARG A 61 -10.36 4.16 -5.79
N ARG A 62 -9.28 3.95 -6.56
CA ARG A 62 -8.25 2.97 -6.22
C ARG A 62 -7.51 3.37 -4.94
N HIS A 63 -7.19 4.64 -4.75
CA HIS A 63 -6.55 5.12 -3.52
C HIS A 63 -7.44 4.83 -2.29
N ASP A 64 -8.72 5.18 -2.36
CA ASP A 64 -9.67 4.91 -1.28
C ASP A 64 -9.80 3.41 -0.99
N HIS A 65 -9.85 2.58 -2.05
CA HIS A 65 -9.84 1.14 -1.91
C HIS A 65 -8.56 0.64 -1.20
N GLN A 66 -7.39 1.10 -1.64
CA GLN A 66 -6.10 0.71 -1.05
C GLN A 66 -5.99 1.10 0.42
N MET A 67 -6.47 2.30 0.80
CA MET A 67 -6.47 2.76 2.19
C MET A 67 -7.34 1.87 3.08
N LYS A 68 -8.57 1.57 2.64
CA LYS A 68 -9.49 0.67 3.36
C LYS A 68 -8.97 -0.77 3.41
N MET A 69 -8.39 -1.25 2.32
CA MET A 69 -7.79 -2.59 2.26
C MET A 69 -6.60 -2.70 3.21
N ARG A 70 -5.75 -1.66 3.28
CA ARG A 70 -4.62 -1.62 4.22
C ARG A 70 -5.10 -1.72 5.66
N ASP A 71 -6.07 -0.91 6.08
CA ASP A 71 -6.63 -0.99 7.45
C ASP A 71 -7.17 -2.40 7.78
N LEU A 72 -7.94 -2.99 6.87
CA LEU A 72 -8.48 -4.34 7.07
C LEU A 72 -7.40 -5.41 7.17
N LEU A 73 -6.37 -5.34 6.32
CA LEU A 73 -5.25 -6.27 6.34
C LEU A 73 -4.39 -6.11 7.59
N ASP A 74 -4.11 -4.87 8.01
CA ASP A 74 -3.35 -4.58 9.23
C ASP A 74 -4.07 -5.15 10.47
N ARG A 75 -5.40 -4.97 10.54
CA ARG A 75 -6.23 -5.54 11.62
C ARG A 75 -6.26 -7.06 11.61
N ARG A 76 -6.31 -7.68 10.42
CA ARG A 76 -6.24 -9.13 10.27
C ARG A 76 -4.89 -9.65 10.73
N ASP A 77 -3.80 -9.02 10.31
CA ASP A 77 -2.44 -9.44 10.65
C ASP A 77 -2.20 -9.30 12.16
N GLN A 78 -2.68 -8.22 12.77
CA GLN A 78 -2.68 -8.07 14.24
C GLN A 78 -3.48 -9.19 14.92
N ALA A 79 -4.70 -9.46 14.47
CA ALA A 79 -5.53 -10.52 15.05
C ALA A 79 -4.89 -11.92 14.93
N ILE A 80 -4.17 -12.20 13.84
CA ILE A 80 -3.40 -13.44 13.68
C ILE A 80 -2.23 -13.49 14.67
N ASN A 81 -1.47 -12.41 14.82
CA ASN A 81 -0.35 -12.36 15.76
C ASN A 81 -0.81 -12.55 17.21
N ASP A 82 -1.94 -11.93 17.58
CA ASP A 82 -2.54 -12.08 18.90
C ASP A 82 -3.00 -13.53 19.12
N LEU A 83 -3.71 -14.11 18.13
CA LEU A 83 -4.15 -15.50 18.17
C LEU A 83 -2.99 -16.50 18.25
N GLU A 84 -1.87 -16.24 17.57
CA GLU A 84 -0.67 -17.07 17.67
C GLU A 84 -0.15 -17.12 19.11
N ASN A 85 -0.14 -15.98 19.81
CA ASN A 85 0.26 -15.92 21.21
C ASN A 85 -0.74 -16.63 22.14
N ASP A 86 -2.04 -16.49 21.88
CA ASP A 86 -3.07 -17.17 22.68
C ASP A 86 -3.05 -18.69 22.47
N VAL A 87 -2.75 -19.18 21.26
CA VAL A 87 -2.59 -20.61 20.97
C VAL A 87 -1.34 -21.18 21.66
N LYS A 88 -0.24 -20.42 21.71
CA LYS A 88 0.97 -20.84 22.45
C LYS A 88 0.74 -20.90 23.98
N ASN A 89 -0.24 -20.16 24.49
CA ASN A 89 -0.59 -20.08 25.92
C ASN A 89 -2.00 -20.61 26.19
N ASP A 90 -2.42 -21.65 25.48
CA ASP A 90 -3.79 -22.19 25.47
C ASP A 90 -4.33 -22.57 26.85
N SER A 91 -3.46 -23.00 27.77
CA SER A 91 -3.79 -23.30 29.17
C SER A 91 -4.46 -22.14 29.93
N GLN A 92 -4.37 -20.90 29.44
CA GLN A 92 -5.01 -19.71 30.02
C GLN A 92 -6.31 -19.28 29.29
N ARG A 93 -6.79 -20.08 28.33
CA ARG A 93 -7.95 -19.79 27.49
C ARG A 93 -8.92 -20.97 27.48
N ASN A 94 -10.16 -20.70 27.09
CA ASN A 94 -11.20 -21.74 26.95
C ASN A 94 -11.75 -21.76 25.52
N ASP A 95 -12.53 -22.78 25.20
CA ASP A 95 -13.10 -22.95 23.86
C ASP A 95 -13.98 -21.76 23.43
N ALA A 96 -14.68 -21.13 24.37
CA ALA A 96 -15.50 -19.95 24.09
C ALA A 96 -14.65 -18.77 23.60
N PHE A 97 -13.47 -18.57 24.19
CA PHE A 97 -12.51 -17.57 23.74
C PHE A 97 -12.04 -17.85 22.31
N PHE A 98 -11.59 -19.07 22.02
CA PHE A 98 -11.12 -19.41 20.67
C PHE A 98 -12.23 -19.32 19.62
N LYS A 99 -13.46 -19.68 19.98
CA LYS A 99 -14.64 -19.51 19.12
C LYS A 99 -14.89 -18.04 18.78
N ASP A 100 -14.74 -17.14 19.74
CA ASP A 100 -14.85 -15.70 19.49
C ASP A 100 -13.75 -15.17 18.56
N GLN A 101 -12.50 -15.60 18.76
CA GLN A 101 -11.38 -15.23 17.87
C GLN A 101 -11.59 -15.73 16.42
N ILE A 102 -12.08 -16.97 16.27
CA ILE A 102 -12.44 -17.52 14.94
C ILE A 102 -13.53 -16.65 14.29
N ASN A 103 -14.58 -16.29 15.02
CA ASN A 103 -15.66 -15.45 14.48
C ASN A 103 -15.16 -14.05 14.07
N LYS A 104 -14.27 -13.45 14.87
CA LYS A 104 -13.62 -12.17 14.53
C LYS A 104 -12.81 -12.28 13.24
N MET A 105 -12.03 -13.35 13.09
CA MET A 105 -11.26 -13.62 11.87
C MET A 105 -12.16 -13.77 10.64
N MET A 106 -13.21 -14.58 10.74
CA MET A 106 -14.18 -14.76 9.65
C MET A 106 -14.86 -13.44 9.27
N THR A 107 -15.16 -12.58 10.25
CA THR A 107 -15.72 -11.25 10.00
C THR A 107 -14.74 -10.35 9.24
N LEU A 108 -13.45 -10.37 9.59
CA LEU A 108 -12.42 -9.61 8.87
C LEU A 108 -12.26 -10.10 7.42
N GLU A 109 -12.23 -11.41 7.19
CA GLU A 109 -12.12 -11.97 5.83
C GLU A 109 -13.35 -11.64 4.96
N ASN A 110 -14.55 -11.66 5.55
CA ASN A 110 -15.76 -11.22 4.87
C ASN A 110 -15.68 -9.74 4.49
N ASN A 111 -15.20 -8.88 5.39
CA ASN A 111 -15.04 -7.46 5.13
C ASN A 111 -13.99 -7.18 4.04
N ILE A 112 -12.87 -7.91 4.04
CA ILE A 112 -11.86 -7.86 2.97
C ILE A 112 -12.47 -8.22 1.62
N SER A 113 -13.23 -9.32 1.58
CA SER A 113 -13.88 -9.80 0.35
C SER A 113 -14.92 -8.80 -0.15
N ALA A 114 -15.79 -8.31 0.74
CA ALA A 114 -16.79 -7.30 0.42
C ALA A 114 -16.15 -5.98 -0.07
N GLN A 115 -15.02 -5.56 0.52
CA GLN A 115 -14.32 -4.35 0.09
C GLN A 115 -13.69 -4.50 -1.31
N ARG A 116 -13.23 -5.70 -1.68
CA ARG A 116 -12.80 -5.99 -3.06
C ARG A 116 -13.96 -5.92 -4.04
N GLU A 117 -15.07 -6.57 -3.69
CA GLU A 117 -16.29 -6.56 -4.52
C GLU A 117 -16.82 -5.13 -4.74
N ASN A 118 -16.94 -4.36 -3.66
CA ASN A 118 -17.41 -2.97 -3.69
C ASN A 118 -16.52 -2.09 -4.57
N TYR A 119 -15.20 -2.28 -4.53
CA TYR A 119 -14.28 -1.56 -5.40
C TYR A 119 -14.54 -1.89 -6.88
N ILE A 120 -14.64 -3.17 -7.25
CA ILE A 120 -14.92 -3.55 -8.65
C ILE A 120 -16.28 -3.01 -9.12
N LYS A 121 -17.33 -3.12 -8.29
CA LYS A 121 -18.65 -2.54 -8.59
C LYS A 121 -18.59 -1.03 -8.77
N SER A 122 -17.79 -0.35 -7.94
CA SER A 122 -17.59 1.10 -8.02
C SER A 122 -16.90 1.56 -9.30
N LEU A 123 -16.36 0.66 -10.13
CA LEU A 123 -15.71 1.01 -11.39
C LEU A 123 -16.63 0.85 -12.60
N SER A 124 -17.85 0.33 -12.43
CA SER A 124 -18.74 -0.01 -13.55
C SER A 124 -19.26 1.20 -14.34
N ASP A 125 -19.30 2.39 -13.74
CA ASP A 125 -19.62 3.66 -14.41
C ASP A 125 -18.40 4.31 -15.10
N LEU A 126 -17.21 3.73 -14.92
CA LEU A 126 -15.94 4.30 -15.40
C LEU A 126 -15.24 3.40 -16.43
N LEU A 127 -15.33 2.09 -16.23
CA LEU A 127 -14.64 1.07 -17.02
C LEU A 127 -15.64 0.10 -17.61
N SER A 128 -15.42 -0.26 -18.88
CA SER A 128 -16.15 -1.36 -19.53
C SER A 128 -15.86 -2.71 -18.86
N PRO A 129 -16.75 -3.72 -19.02
CA PRO A 129 -16.49 -5.07 -18.53
C PRO A 129 -15.15 -5.66 -18.99
N LEU A 130 -14.73 -5.37 -20.24
CA LEU A 130 -13.43 -5.81 -20.74
C LEU A 130 -12.27 -5.14 -19.99
N GLN A 131 -12.35 -3.83 -19.71
CA GLN A 131 -11.33 -3.12 -18.93
C GLN A 131 -11.27 -3.64 -17.49
N ILE A 132 -12.42 -3.91 -16.85
CA ILE A 132 -12.47 -4.52 -15.52
C ILE A 132 -11.81 -5.90 -15.53
N SER A 133 -12.09 -6.73 -16.54
CA SER A 133 -11.42 -8.04 -16.68
C SER A 133 -9.91 -7.91 -16.84
N LYS A 134 -9.43 -6.95 -17.65
CA LYS A 134 -8.00 -6.65 -17.78
C LYS A 134 -7.38 -6.22 -16.46
N LEU A 135 -8.06 -5.38 -15.69
CA LEU A 135 -7.63 -4.96 -14.35
C LEU A 135 -7.45 -6.15 -13.43
N LEU A 136 -8.44 -7.05 -13.34
CA LEU A 136 -8.38 -8.24 -12.48
C LEU A 136 -7.20 -9.15 -12.83
N VAL A 137 -7.01 -9.41 -14.13
CA VAL A 137 -5.89 -10.23 -14.62
C VAL A 137 -4.54 -9.55 -14.32
N PHE A 138 -4.44 -8.25 -14.59
CA PHE A 138 -3.23 -7.47 -14.33
C PHE A 138 -2.87 -7.48 -12.85
N GLU A 139 -3.81 -7.15 -11.96
CA GLU A 139 -3.56 -7.11 -10.53
C GLU A 139 -3.11 -8.45 -9.97
N SER A 140 -3.72 -9.55 -10.44
CA SER A 140 -3.32 -10.91 -10.05
C SER A 140 -1.88 -11.20 -10.46
N ASN A 141 -1.54 -10.95 -11.73
CA ASN A 141 -0.20 -11.19 -12.27
C ASN A 141 0.85 -10.26 -11.67
N PHE A 142 0.53 -8.99 -11.48
CA PHE A 142 1.43 -7.98 -10.93
C PHE A 142 1.79 -8.30 -9.48
N ARG A 143 0.80 -8.65 -8.63
CA ARG A 143 1.07 -9.08 -7.25
C ARG A 143 1.98 -10.31 -7.19
N ARG A 144 1.79 -11.28 -8.09
CA ARG A 144 2.68 -12.46 -8.19
C ARG A 144 4.11 -12.04 -8.52
N GLN A 145 4.31 -11.24 -9.56
CA GLN A 145 5.64 -10.77 -9.99
C GLN A 145 6.34 -9.92 -8.92
N VAL A 146 5.61 -9.02 -8.26
CA VAL A 146 6.16 -8.20 -7.17
C VAL A 146 6.60 -9.08 -6.01
N ARG A 147 5.79 -10.07 -5.62
CA ARG A 147 6.15 -11.00 -4.55
C ARG A 147 7.41 -11.80 -4.90
N GLU A 148 7.49 -12.38 -6.09
CA GLU A 148 8.67 -13.12 -6.58
C GLU A 148 9.91 -12.23 -6.54
N THR A 149 9.83 -11.02 -7.09
CA THR A 149 10.94 -10.05 -7.13
C THR A 149 11.41 -9.64 -5.72
N LEU A 150 10.49 -9.49 -4.76
CA LEU A 150 10.84 -9.15 -3.38
C LEU A 150 11.43 -10.35 -2.62
N MET A 151 10.89 -11.55 -2.83
CA MET A 151 11.39 -12.79 -2.20
C MET A 151 12.80 -13.15 -2.70
N ASP A 152 13.06 -13.01 -4.00
CA ASP A 152 14.38 -13.29 -4.60
C ASP A 152 15.47 -12.36 -4.05
N ARG A 153 15.13 -11.09 -3.82
CA ARG A 153 16.03 -10.12 -3.18
C ARG A 153 16.30 -10.44 -1.71
N GLY A 154 15.32 -11.00 -1.00
CA GLY A 154 15.48 -11.45 0.39
C GLY A 154 16.42 -12.66 0.52
N ARG A 155 16.34 -13.61 -0.43
CA ARG A 155 17.22 -14.80 -0.46
C ARG A 155 18.67 -14.46 -0.82
N GLY A 156 18.89 -13.50 -1.72
CA GLY A 156 20.24 -13.05 -2.08
C GLY A 156 21.04 -12.41 -0.94
N GLN A 157 20.38 -11.92 0.11
CA GLN A 157 21.05 -11.37 1.30
C GLN A 157 21.38 -12.43 2.36
N MET A 158 20.63 -13.53 2.43
CA MET A 158 20.89 -14.64 3.37
C MET A 158 22.05 -15.55 2.95
N ASN A 159 22.40 -15.60 1.65
CA ASN A 159 23.53 -16.39 1.16
C ASN A 159 24.90 -15.67 1.24
N ASN A 160 24.93 -14.43 1.77
CA ASN A 160 26.13 -13.61 1.92
C ASN A 160 26.45 -13.30 3.40
N GLN A 161 25.90 -14.08 4.34
CA GLN A 161 26.22 -14.08 5.77
C GLN A 161 26.69 -15.47 6.17
#